data_AF-A0A6I7YG84-F1
#
_entry.id   AF-A0A6I7YG84-F1
#
_cell.length_a   1.000
_cell.length_b   1.000
_cell.length_c   1.000
_cell.angle_alpha   90.00
_cell.angle_beta   90.00
_cell.angle_gamma   90.00
#
_symmetry.space_group_name_H-M   'P 1'
#
loop_
_entity.id
_entity.type
_entity.pdbx_description
1 polymer ?
#
loop_
_entity_poly.entity_id
_entity_poly.type
_entity_poly.pdbx_seq_one_letter_code
_entity_poly.pdbx_strand_id
1 'polypeptide(L)'
;MGVTGPPGPVMDRDEVDRALARLGAEHEAIETSLLALQDHAGRRLLEGAELTGTTKERWSTADASITLLWAYFDAYTDALRAARDIRSRRRWSSREDLVELTELLRGTSVTVAGSATATANAPTLSGAGRLSEQFSLATLVERMNELYAASLDMVVTADAVWSALPARIDLLAAELQRTRRLAHSVGVRPGEHPSGDDLERITRTLTTLRERVVSDPLAYWVPAQGSSAPGGGRPDTTAYDREARALEDVRREIDAVLTVRQDAEARLVRLRDLLSRADRTLAEARSARGEVLAKIAASEVPAVSGPPTVLQEQLATAAEYRRHAQWHRLSPLLEALEEKAEDELLRARESLTAVTAPLAIRAELRGRLDAYKAKVARHGLAEDPFLVERYDAARRMLWSAPCDLRVAEDAVLRYQHAAADLLSPRVPEQGGPTDRRGPQA
;
A
#
# COMPACT_ATOMS: atom_id res chain seq x y z
N MET A 1 -20.95 -33.18 54.70
CA MET A 1 -21.95 -33.97 55.46
C MET A 1 -23.12 -34.22 54.52
N GLY A 2 -23.07 -35.32 53.75
CA GLY A 2 -24.14 -35.76 52.86
C GLY A 2 -24.58 -37.14 53.33
N VAL A 3 -25.85 -37.28 53.67
CA VAL A 3 -26.45 -38.53 54.15
C VAL A 3 -26.55 -39.48 52.96
N THR A 4 -25.76 -40.54 52.96
CA THR A 4 -25.87 -41.68 52.04
C THR A 4 -27.14 -42.44 52.39
N GLY A 5 -28.21 -42.27 51.60
CA GLY A 5 -29.36 -43.17 51.65
C GLY A 5 -28.93 -44.61 51.31
N PRO A 6 -29.61 -45.63 51.85
CA PRO A 6 -29.28 -47.02 51.56
C PRO A 6 -29.36 -47.28 50.05
N PRO A 7 -28.52 -48.18 49.50
CA PRO A 7 -28.62 -48.57 48.11
C PRO A 7 -30.05 -49.03 47.86
N GLY A 8 -30.62 -48.62 46.72
CA GLY A 8 -31.97 -49.05 46.31
C GLY A 8 -32.11 -50.58 46.32
N PRO A 9 -33.33 -51.11 46.07
CA PRO A 9 -33.53 -52.57 46.04
C PRO A 9 -32.49 -53.27 45.18
N VAL A 10 -32.01 -54.44 45.65
CA VAL A 10 -31.01 -55.28 44.97
C VAL A 10 -31.43 -55.47 43.52
N MET A 11 -30.51 -55.21 42.60
CA MET A 11 -30.82 -55.25 41.17
C MET A 11 -31.21 -56.65 40.72
N ASP A 12 -32.15 -56.74 39.79
CA ASP A 12 -32.42 -58.00 39.11
C ASP A 12 -31.35 -58.31 38.04
N ARG A 13 -31.39 -59.52 37.47
CA ARG A 13 -30.38 -59.95 36.49
C ARG A 13 -30.39 -59.13 35.22
N ASP A 14 -31.57 -58.81 34.70
CA ASP A 14 -31.73 -58.08 33.46
C ASP A 14 -31.32 -56.61 33.64
N GLU A 15 -31.50 -56.06 34.84
CA GLU A 15 -30.99 -54.76 35.25
C GLU A 15 -29.47 -54.73 35.33
N VAL A 16 -28.83 -55.77 35.90
CA VAL A 16 -27.36 -55.90 35.96
C VAL A 16 -26.77 -56.01 34.56
N ASP A 17 -27.33 -56.86 33.70
CA ASP A 17 -26.83 -57.05 32.33
C ASP A 17 -26.97 -55.78 31.50
N ARG A 18 -28.10 -55.07 31.64
CA ARG A 18 -28.28 -53.73 31.03
C ARG A 18 -27.32 -52.69 31.58
N ALA A 19 -27.02 -52.71 32.88
CA ALA A 19 -26.06 -51.78 33.48
C ALA A 19 -24.64 -52.06 33.00
N LEU A 20 -24.20 -53.32 32.96
CA LEU A 20 -22.88 -53.71 32.45
C LEU A 20 -22.71 -53.40 30.96
N ALA A 21 -23.75 -53.59 30.15
CA ALA A 21 -23.72 -53.21 28.73
C ALA A 21 -23.57 -51.69 28.55
N ARG A 22 -24.30 -50.90 29.36
CA ARG A 22 -24.21 -49.43 29.34
C ARG A 22 -22.83 -48.93 29.77
N LEU A 23 -22.31 -49.44 30.88
CA LEU A 23 -20.97 -49.11 31.37
C LEU A 23 -19.88 -49.57 30.40
N GLY A 24 -20.09 -50.67 29.69
CA GLY A 24 -19.19 -51.11 28.62
C GLY A 24 -19.13 -50.12 27.45
N ALA A 25 -20.27 -49.62 26.99
CA ALA A 25 -20.32 -48.60 25.94
C ALA A 25 -19.74 -47.25 26.42
N GLU A 26 -19.99 -46.88 27.68
CA GLU A 26 -19.41 -45.68 28.29
C GLU A 26 -17.88 -45.79 28.42
N HIS A 27 -17.37 -46.96 28.83
CA HIS A 27 -15.94 -47.26 28.87
C HIS A 27 -15.26 -47.05 27.52
N GLU A 28 -15.79 -47.64 26.45
CA GLU A 28 -15.24 -47.50 25.09
C GLU A 28 -15.27 -46.04 24.60
N ALA A 29 -16.34 -45.30 24.93
CA ALA A 29 -16.46 -43.88 24.57
C ALA A 29 -15.44 -43.00 25.31
N ILE A 30 -15.22 -43.27 26.60
CA ILE A 30 -14.21 -42.59 27.42
C ILE A 30 -12.81 -42.91 26.89
N GLU A 31 -12.51 -44.19 26.64
CA GLU A 31 -11.21 -44.63 26.11
C GLU A 31 -10.87 -43.90 24.80
N THR A 32 -11.83 -43.87 23.87
CA THR A 32 -11.68 -43.18 22.58
C THR A 32 -11.40 -41.68 22.78
N SER A 33 -12.09 -41.04 23.73
CA SER A 33 -11.91 -39.61 24.02
C SER A 33 -10.54 -39.33 24.64
N LEU A 34 -10.06 -40.19 25.54
CA LEU A 34 -8.73 -40.05 26.16
C LEU A 34 -7.60 -40.22 25.15
N LEU A 35 -7.72 -41.18 24.23
CA LEU A 35 -6.77 -41.36 23.13
C LEU A 35 -6.77 -40.14 22.19
N ALA A 36 -7.94 -39.59 21.87
CA ALA A 36 -8.04 -38.36 21.07
C ALA A 36 -7.36 -37.16 21.76
N LEU A 37 -7.48 -37.03 23.08
CA LEU A 37 -6.78 -35.99 23.85
C LEU A 37 -5.26 -36.21 23.87
N GLN A 38 -4.81 -37.46 23.91
CA GLN A 38 -3.38 -37.81 23.85
C GLN A 38 -2.75 -37.48 22.50
N ASP A 39 -3.45 -37.77 21.40
CA ASP A 39 -2.95 -37.54 20.04
C ASP A 39 -3.13 -36.09 19.55
N HIS A 40 -3.74 -35.23 20.35
CA HIS A 40 -4.04 -33.85 19.97
C HIS A 40 -2.77 -33.03 19.66
N ALA A 41 -2.77 -32.30 18.54
CA ALA A 41 -1.62 -31.52 18.07
C ALA A 41 -1.13 -30.49 19.12
N GLY A 42 -2.05 -29.69 19.66
CA GLY A 42 -1.76 -28.75 20.76
C GLY A 42 -1.05 -29.37 21.96
N ARG A 43 -1.40 -30.61 22.35
CA ARG A 43 -0.75 -31.31 23.47
C ARG A 43 0.70 -31.64 23.14
N ARG A 44 0.94 -32.23 21.97
CA ARG A 44 2.30 -32.56 21.51
C ARG A 44 3.19 -31.33 21.45
N LEU A 45 2.64 -30.18 21.05
CA LEU A 45 3.36 -28.91 21.04
C LEU A 45 3.65 -28.40 22.47
N LEU A 46 2.70 -28.50 23.40
CA LEU A 46 2.89 -28.12 24.80
C LEU A 46 3.96 -28.99 25.49
N GLU A 47 4.00 -30.28 25.20
CA GLU A 47 5.01 -31.21 25.74
C GLU A 47 6.42 -30.96 25.18
N GLY A 48 6.52 -30.48 23.93
CA GLY A 48 7.80 -30.28 23.24
C GLY A 48 8.40 -28.87 23.34
N ALA A 49 7.63 -27.87 23.77
CA ALA A 49 8.04 -26.46 23.79
C ALA A 49 8.62 -26.02 25.15
N GLU A 50 9.55 -25.06 25.12
CA GLU A 50 9.98 -24.35 26.34
C GLU A 50 8.92 -23.33 26.77
N LEU A 51 7.99 -23.79 27.61
CA LEU A 51 6.86 -22.97 28.06
C LEU A 51 7.27 -21.94 29.12
N THR A 52 6.66 -20.76 29.04
CA THR A 52 6.85 -19.63 29.95
C THR A 52 5.50 -19.02 30.36
N GLY A 53 5.51 -18.16 31.38
CA GLY A 53 4.35 -17.35 31.77
C GLY A 53 3.09 -18.17 32.08
N THR A 54 1.95 -17.65 31.61
CA THR A 54 0.62 -18.21 31.90
C THR A 54 0.46 -19.61 31.30
N THR A 55 1.06 -19.87 30.14
CA THR A 55 1.02 -21.19 29.50
C THR A 55 1.70 -22.25 30.35
N LYS A 56 2.88 -21.94 30.92
CA LYS A 56 3.59 -22.89 31.80
C LYS A 56 2.78 -23.23 33.04
N GLU A 57 2.23 -22.22 33.70
CA GLU A 57 1.41 -22.40 34.91
C GLU A 57 0.19 -23.28 34.62
N ARG A 58 -0.60 -22.91 33.60
CA ARG A 58 -1.82 -23.66 33.23
C ARG A 58 -1.50 -25.06 32.72
N TRP A 59 -0.44 -25.23 31.95
CA TRP A 59 -0.02 -26.54 31.47
C TRP A 59 0.38 -27.47 32.61
N SER A 60 1.12 -26.98 33.61
CA SER A 60 1.50 -27.80 34.76
C SER A 60 0.29 -28.34 35.54
N THR A 61 -0.77 -27.54 35.66
CA THR A 61 -2.03 -27.98 36.26
C THR A 61 -2.75 -28.98 35.35
N ALA A 62 -2.84 -28.70 34.06
CA ALA A 62 -3.51 -29.58 33.09
C ALA A 62 -2.79 -30.94 32.97
N ASP A 63 -1.46 -30.98 32.97
CA ASP A 63 -0.67 -32.20 32.93
C ASP A 63 -0.90 -33.09 34.17
N ALA A 64 -0.98 -32.46 35.35
CA ALA A 64 -1.38 -33.15 36.58
C ALA A 64 -2.83 -33.66 36.51
N SER A 65 -3.75 -32.88 35.93
CA SER A 65 -5.14 -33.29 35.71
C SER A 65 -5.25 -34.45 34.72
N ILE A 66 -4.46 -34.47 33.64
CA ILE A 66 -4.40 -35.56 32.66
C ILE A 66 -3.86 -36.83 33.34
N THR A 67 -2.83 -36.71 34.17
CA THR A 67 -2.29 -37.85 34.92
C THR A 67 -3.34 -38.44 35.87
N LEU A 68 -4.07 -37.58 36.59
CA LEU A 68 -5.16 -38.01 37.47
C LEU A 68 -6.32 -38.65 36.68
N LEU A 69 -6.64 -38.10 35.51
CA LEU A 69 -7.68 -38.61 34.63
C LEU A 69 -7.41 -40.05 34.17
N TRP A 70 -6.16 -40.37 33.80
CA TRP A 70 -5.76 -41.74 33.47
C TRP A 70 -5.84 -42.67 34.70
N ALA A 71 -5.42 -42.22 35.88
CA ALA A 71 -5.56 -43.01 37.11
C ALA A 71 -7.03 -43.32 37.45
N TYR A 72 -7.94 -42.36 37.23
CA TYR A 72 -9.37 -42.57 37.38
C TYR A 72 -9.93 -43.55 36.33
N PHE A 73 -9.48 -43.46 35.08
CA PHE A 73 -9.86 -44.40 34.04
C PHE A 73 -9.38 -45.83 34.31
N ASP A 74 -8.17 -46.00 34.84
CA ASP A 74 -7.64 -47.31 35.24
C ASP A 74 -8.48 -47.91 36.37
N ALA A 75 -8.80 -47.12 37.41
CA ALA A 75 -9.67 -47.56 38.50
C ALA A 75 -11.09 -47.91 38.04
N TYR A 76 -11.64 -47.14 37.09
CA TYR A 76 -12.93 -47.44 36.46
C TYR A 76 -12.87 -48.75 35.65
N THR A 77 -11.79 -48.96 34.89
CA THR A 77 -11.55 -50.18 34.10
C THR A 77 -11.44 -51.41 35.00
N ASP A 78 -10.72 -51.31 36.12
CA ASP A 78 -10.59 -52.39 37.09
C ASP A 78 -11.91 -52.72 37.78
N ALA A 79 -12.69 -51.71 38.16
CA ALA A 79 -14.03 -51.91 38.73
C ALA A 79 -14.98 -52.60 37.73
N LEU A 80 -14.96 -52.17 36.46
CA LEU A 80 -15.76 -52.80 35.39
C LEU A 80 -15.32 -54.25 35.12
N ARG A 81 -14.01 -54.52 35.16
CA ARG A 81 -13.46 -55.88 35.03
C ARG A 81 -13.92 -56.76 36.19
N ALA A 82 -13.81 -56.28 37.44
CA ALA A 82 -14.27 -56.99 38.62
C ALA A 82 -15.78 -57.32 38.55
N ALA A 83 -16.60 -56.37 38.08
CA ALA A 83 -18.03 -56.59 37.88
C ALA A 83 -18.32 -57.69 36.83
N ARG A 84 -17.58 -57.68 35.72
CA ARG A 84 -17.66 -58.72 34.66
C ARG A 84 -17.18 -60.09 35.17
N ASP A 85 -16.16 -60.12 36.01
CA ASP A 85 -15.64 -61.36 36.59
C ASP A 85 -16.67 -61.99 37.54
N ILE A 86 -17.29 -61.20 38.44
CA ILE A 86 -18.38 -61.67 39.32
C ILE A 86 -19.54 -62.22 38.48
N ARG A 87 -19.90 -61.53 37.40
CA ARG A 87 -20.92 -61.93 36.44
C ARG A 87 -20.59 -63.23 35.68
N SER A 88 -19.32 -63.56 35.49
CA SER A 88 -18.85 -64.76 34.77
C SER A 88 -18.77 -66.03 35.64
N ARG A 89 -18.92 -65.89 36.98
CA ARG A 89 -18.83 -67.02 37.92
C ARG A 89 -19.90 -68.08 37.62
N ARG A 90 -19.52 -69.37 37.68
CA ARG A 90 -20.41 -70.53 37.41
C ARG A 90 -21.65 -70.62 38.33
N ARG A 91 -21.70 -69.85 39.43
CA ARG A 91 -22.80 -69.76 40.41
C ARG A 91 -23.43 -68.36 40.49
N TRP A 92 -23.50 -67.62 39.38
CA TRP A 92 -24.10 -66.28 39.25
C TRP A 92 -25.65 -66.23 39.47
N SER A 93 -26.13 -66.91 40.49
CA SER A 93 -27.53 -67.00 40.91
C SER A 93 -27.70 -66.82 42.40
N SER A 94 -26.62 -66.62 43.16
CA SER A 94 -26.73 -66.38 44.59
C SER A 94 -27.18 -64.95 44.84
N ARG A 95 -28.00 -64.77 45.88
CA ARG A 95 -28.41 -63.43 46.35
C ARG A 95 -27.20 -62.61 46.80
N GLU A 96 -26.14 -63.28 47.26
CA GLU A 96 -24.86 -62.66 47.66
C GLU A 96 -24.15 -62.02 46.47
N ASP A 97 -24.04 -62.71 45.33
CA ASP A 97 -23.42 -62.14 44.12
C ASP A 97 -24.20 -60.93 43.58
N LEU A 98 -25.54 -60.93 43.68
CA LEU A 98 -26.38 -59.80 43.28
C LEU A 98 -26.24 -58.58 44.21
N VAL A 99 -26.03 -58.81 45.51
CA VAL A 99 -25.73 -57.74 46.47
C VAL A 99 -24.33 -57.18 46.22
N GLU A 100 -23.32 -58.04 46.03
CA GLU A 100 -21.94 -57.65 45.70
C GLU A 100 -21.92 -56.79 44.42
N LEU A 101 -22.65 -57.19 43.37
CA LEU A 101 -22.76 -56.41 42.13
C LEU A 101 -23.56 -55.12 42.30
N THR A 102 -24.63 -55.11 43.11
CA THR A 102 -25.40 -53.88 43.35
C THR A 102 -24.56 -52.84 44.09
N GLU A 103 -23.77 -53.25 45.08
CA GLU A 103 -22.81 -52.38 45.78
C GLU A 103 -21.70 -51.89 44.86
N LEU A 104 -21.19 -52.75 43.97
CA LEU A 104 -20.16 -52.35 43.03
C LEU A 104 -20.68 -51.33 42.00
N LEU A 105 -21.89 -51.55 41.47
CA LEU A 105 -22.47 -50.74 40.39
C LEU A 105 -23.15 -49.45 40.88
N ARG A 106 -23.74 -49.43 42.08
CA ARG A 106 -24.48 -48.28 42.62
C ARG A 106 -23.87 -47.69 43.89
N GLY A 107 -23.04 -48.46 44.61
CA GLY A 107 -22.41 -48.04 45.85
C GLY A 107 -21.06 -47.34 45.64
N THR A 108 -20.46 -46.95 46.76
CA THR A 108 -19.16 -46.26 46.82
C THR A 108 -18.03 -47.27 46.97
N SER A 109 -17.75 -48.02 45.89
CA SER A 109 -16.88 -49.20 45.94
C SER A 109 -15.51 -49.00 45.28
N VAL A 110 -15.33 -47.94 44.48
CA VAL A 110 -14.10 -47.72 43.73
C VAL A 110 -13.12 -46.91 44.58
N THR A 111 -12.03 -47.53 44.99
CA THR A 111 -10.95 -46.88 45.74
C THR A 111 -9.87 -46.36 44.80
N VAL A 112 -9.64 -45.05 44.79
CA VAL A 112 -8.50 -44.45 44.10
C VAL A 112 -7.48 -43.98 45.13
N ALA A 113 -6.20 -44.28 44.91
CA ALA A 113 -5.12 -43.75 45.72
C ALA A 113 -5.11 -42.22 45.63
N GLY A 114 -5.12 -41.54 46.78
CA GLY A 114 -5.07 -40.09 46.83
C GLY A 114 -3.71 -39.63 46.31
N SER A 115 -3.67 -39.14 45.07
CA SER A 115 -2.44 -38.58 44.51
C SER A 115 -2.13 -37.27 45.23
N ALA A 116 -1.13 -37.31 46.11
CA ALA A 116 -0.67 -36.16 46.89
C ALA A 116 -0.20 -34.99 46.00
N THR A 117 0.18 -35.26 44.74
CA THR A 117 0.54 -34.25 43.74
C THR A 117 -0.67 -33.67 43.00
N ALA A 118 -1.76 -34.42 42.86
CA ALA A 118 -2.98 -33.93 42.20
C ALA A 118 -3.89 -33.12 43.13
N THR A 119 -3.87 -33.39 44.44
CA THR A 119 -4.66 -32.63 45.44
C THR A 119 -3.97 -31.35 45.91
N ALA A 120 -2.69 -31.16 45.62
CA ALA A 120 -1.93 -29.97 46.03
C ALA A 120 -2.41 -28.65 45.37
N ASN A 121 -3.04 -28.74 44.20
CA ASN A 121 -3.43 -27.58 43.38
C ASN A 121 -4.95 -27.35 43.27
N ALA A 122 -5.78 -28.13 43.98
CA ALA A 122 -7.23 -27.93 44.01
C ALA A 122 -7.62 -26.86 45.05
N PRO A 123 -8.57 -25.94 44.76
CA PRO A 123 -9.01 -24.97 45.75
C PRO A 123 -9.64 -25.71 46.93
N THR A 124 -9.17 -25.37 48.11
CA THR A 124 -9.45 -26.05 49.37
C THR A 124 -10.94 -26.10 49.69
N LEU A 125 -11.59 -27.21 49.32
CA LEU A 125 -12.85 -27.65 49.90
C LEU A 125 -12.74 -29.13 50.25
N SER A 126 -12.31 -29.35 51.50
CA SER A 126 -12.37 -30.59 52.28
C SER A 126 -11.17 -31.55 52.18
N GLY A 127 -10.27 -31.42 53.18
CA GLY A 127 -9.55 -32.56 53.74
C GLY A 127 -8.07 -32.66 53.38
N ALA A 128 -7.21 -32.20 54.28
CA ALA A 128 -5.80 -32.57 54.28
C ALA A 128 -5.64 -34.11 54.29
N GLY A 129 -4.93 -34.64 53.30
CA GLY A 129 -4.24 -35.94 53.39
C GLY A 129 -5.10 -37.20 53.49
N ARG A 130 -6.15 -37.38 52.69
CA ARG A 130 -6.71 -38.73 52.48
C ARG A 130 -5.79 -39.51 51.53
N LEU A 131 -5.17 -40.59 52.03
CA LEU A 131 -4.32 -41.50 51.25
C LEU A 131 -5.10 -42.31 50.21
N SER A 132 -6.43 -42.39 50.35
CA SER A 132 -7.33 -43.04 49.41
C SER A 132 -8.73 -42.42 49.49
N GLU A 133 -9.36 -42.20 48.35
CA GLU A 133 -10.75 -41.74 48.25
C GLU A 133 -11.62 -42.83 47.64
N GLN A 134 -12.87 -42.91 48.09
CA GLN A 134 -13.87 -43.85 47.60
C GLN A 134 -14.90 -43.11 46.76
N PHE A 135 -15.15 -43.62 45.56
CA PHE A 135 -16.11 -43.06 44.62
C PHE A 135 -17.14 -44.10 44.20
N SER A 136 -18.32 -43.63 43.82
CA SER A 136 -19.24 -44.41 42.98
C SER A 136 -18.77 -44.31 41.53
N LEU A 137 -19.13 -45.29 40.68
CA LEU A 137 -18.81 -45.24 39.25
C LEU A 137 -19.34 -43.96 38.58
N ALA A 138 -20.57 -43.54 38.92
CA ALA A 138 -21.16 -42.32 38.37
C ALA A 138 -20.37 -41.06 38.77
N THR A 139 -20.01 -40.94 40.06
CA THR A 139 -19.21 -39.81 40.54
C THR A 139 -17.81 -39.79 39.94
N LEU A 140 -17.21 -40.97 39.73
CA LEU A 140 -15.90 -41.09 39.09
C LEU A 140 -15.95 -40.57 37.64
N VAL A 141 -16.98 -40.98 36.88
CA VAL A 141 -17.18 -40.49 35.51
C VAL A 141 -17.45 -38.98 35.47
N GLU A 142 -18.27 -38.44 36.37
CA GLU A 142 -18.49 -36.98 36.48
C GLU A 142 -17.17 -36.23 36.71
N ARG A 143 -16.33 -36.71 37.63
CA ARG A 143 -14.99 -36.13 37.87
C ARG A 143 -14.07 -36.27 36.66
N MET A 144 -14.09 -37.41 35.99
CA MET A 144 -13.32 -37.60 34.76
C MET A 144 -13.75 -36.63 33.66
N ASN A 145 -15.06 -36.40 33.49
CA ASN A 145 -15.58 -35.45 32.51
C ASN A 145 -15.16 -34.01 32.84
N GLU A 146 -15.15 -33.61 34.12
CA GLU A 146 -14.64 -32.30 34.56
C GLU A 146 -13.15 -32.12 34.21
N LEU A 147 -12.32 -33.11 34.55
CA LEU A 147 -10.87 -33.09 34.28
C LEU A 147 -10.58 -33.13 32.77
N TYR A 148 -11.33 -33.94 32.02
CA TYR A 148 -11.24 -34.01 30.57
C TYR A 148 -11.58 -32.67 29.93
N ALA A 149 -12.70 -32.06 30.32
CA ALA A 149 -13.12 -30.77 29.77
C ALA A 149 -12.09 -29.66 30.04
N ALA A 150 -11.54 -29.59 31.26
CA ALA A 150 -10.49 -28.62 31.61
C ALA A 150 -9.18 -28.85 30.84
N SER A 151 -8.79 -30.11 30.66
CA SER A 151 -7.57 -30.48 29.93
C SER A 151 -7.71 -30.22 28.43
N LEU A 152 -8.88 -30.56 27.87
CA LEU A 152 -9.20 -30.30 26.47
C LEU A 152 -9.26 -28.79 26.18
N ASP A 153 -9.85 -27.99 27.07
CA ASP A 153 -9.90 -26.54 26.93
C ASP A 153 -8.49 -25.92 26.80
N MET A 154 -7.56 -26.35 27.67
CA MET A 154 -6.17 -25.93 27.62
C MET A 154 -5.50 -26.27 26.28
N VAL A 155 -5.63 -27.54 25.85
CA VAL A 155 -4.98 -28.06 24.64
C VAL A 155 -5.54 -27.42 23.37
N VAL A 156 -6.87 -27.30 23.26
CA VAL A 156 -7.54 -26.67 22.11
C VAL A 156 -7.22 -25.18 22.06
N THR A 157 -7.16 -24.51 23.22
CA THR A 157 -6.82 -23.08 23.28
C THR A 157 -5.40 -22.82 22.78
N ALA A 158 -4.42 -23.60 23.22
CA ALA A 158 -3.04 -23.47 22.77
C ALA A 158 -2.91 -23.74 21.26
N ASP A 159 -3.58 -24.80 20.78
CA ASP A 159 -3.61 -25.17 19.35
C ASP A 159 -4.21 -24.06 18.48
N ALA A 160 -5.30 -23.44 18.92
CA ALA A 160 -5.95 -22.36 18.19
C ALA A 160 -5.03 -21.13 18.04
N VAL A 161 -4.26 -20.79 19.07
CA VAL A 161 -3.29 -19.68 19.01
C VAL A 161 -2.12 -20.01 18.09
N TRP A 162 -1.51 -21.19 18.24
CA TRP A 162 -0.37 -21.61 17.43
C TRP A 162 -0.73 -21.89 15.97
N SER A 163 -1.98 -22.24 15.68
CA SER A 163 -2.45 -22.38 14.30
C SER A 163 -2.68 -21.02 13.62
N ALA A 164 -2.99 -19.98 14.38
CA ALA A 164 -3.38 -18.67 13.82
C ALA A 164 -2.24 -17.63 13.78
N LEU A 165 -1.53 -17.45 14.89
CA LEU A 165 -0.62 -16.30 15.06
C LEU A 165 0.72 -16.43 14.32
N PRO A 166 1.39 -17.59 14.25
CA PRO A 166 2.67 -17.72 13.55
C PRO A 166 2.59 -17.34 12.06
N ALA A 167 1.60 -17.86 11.33
CA ALA A 167 1.40 -17.52 9.93
C ALA A 167 1.18 -16.01 9.72
N ARG A 168 0.45 -15.37 10.65
CA ARG A 168 0.22 -13.93 10.63
C ARG A 168 1.50 -13.13 10.87
N ILE A 169 2.35 -13.58 11.80
CA ILE A 169 3.68 -12.98 12.04
C ILE A 169 4.55 -13.08 10.79
N ASP A 170 4.58 -14.24 10.14
CA ASP A 170 5.41 -14.45 8.96
C ASP A 170 4.99 -13.55 7.80
N LEU A 171 3.67 -13.38 7.59
CA LEU A 171 3.15 -12.43 6.59
C LEU A 171 3.55 -10.99 6.90
N LEU A 172 3.43 -10.55 8.16
CA LEU A 172 3.82 -9.21 8.58
C LEU A 172 5.34 -8.99 8.48
N ALA A 173 6.15 -9.98 8.85
CA ALA A 173 7.60 -9.92 8.74
C ALA A 173 8.05 -9.84 7.27
N ALA A 174 7.38 -10.56 6.37
CA ALA A 174 7.63 -10.49 4.94
C ALA A 174 7.31 -9.10 4.37
N GLU A 175 6.18 -8.50 4.76
CA GLU A 175 5.83 -7.13 4.34
C GLU A 175 6.81 -6.11 4.92
N LEU A 176 7.16 -6.23 6.20
CA LEU A 176 8.16 -5.38 6.84
C LEU A 176 9.49 -5.42 6.07
N GLN A 177 9.94 -6.61 5.67
CA GLN A 177 11.18 -6.75 4.91
C GLN A 177 11.10 -6.11 3.51
N ARG A 178 9.94 -6.17 2.84
CA ARG A 178 9.70 -5.46 1.58
C ARG A 178 9.76 -3.94 1.79
N THR A 179 9.05 -3.42 2.79
CA THR A 179 9.03 -1.99 3.12
C THR A 179 10.41 -1.49 3.53
N ARG A 180 11.21 -2.28 4.27
CA ARG A 180 12.60 -1.95 4.60
C ARG A 180 13.50 -1.84 3.37
N ARG A 181 13.33 -2.72 2.37
CA ARG A 181 14.09 -2.62 1.11
C ARG A 181 13.68 -1.37 0.32
N LEU A 182 12.39 -1.05 0.28
CA LEU A 182 11.89 0.17 -0.35
C LEU A 182 12.43 1.42 0.35
N ALA A 183 12.27 1.50 1.67
CA ALA A 183 12.86 2.54 2.53
C ALA A 183 14.36 2.71 2.23
N HIS A 184 15.07 1.59 2.11
CA HIS A 184 16.49 1.63 1.87
C HIS A 184 16.86 2.24 0.52
N SER A 185 16.07 1.95 -0.53
CA SER A 185 16.28 2.48 -1.88
C SER A 185 16.02 4.00 -1.97
N VAL A 186 15.19 4.54 -1.08
CA VAL A 186 14.79 5.95 -1.08
C VAL A 186 15.64 6.81 -0.14
N GLY A 187 16.55 6.20 0.60
CA GLY A 187 17.41 6.87 1.58
C GLY A 187 16.75 7.05 2.95
N VAL A 188 15.63 6.39 3.23
CA VAL A 188 15.05 6.35 4.57
C VAL A 188 15.90 5.40 5.41
N ARG A 189 16.54 5.95 6.45
CA ARG A 189 17.46 5.26 7.35
C ARG A 189 17.03 5.49 8.81
N PRO A 190 17.22 4.49 9.70
CA PRO A 190 17.09 4.71 11.14
C PRO A 190 18.04 5.83 11.60
N GLY A 191 17.57 6.69 12.50
CA GLY A 191 18.28 7.86 13.03
C GLY A 191 18.24 9.11 12.15
N GLU A 192 17.97 8.97 10.85
CA GLU A 192 17.90 10.08 9.90
C GLU A 192 16.45 10.44 9.54
N HIS A 193 15.53 9.47 9.59
CA HIS A 193 14.12 9.65 9.22
C HIS A 193 13.18 8.90 10.18
N PRO A 194 12.07 9.53 10.63
CA PRO A 194 11.11 8.90 11.55
C PRO A 194 10.61 7.53 11.08
N SER A 195 10.25 7.40 9.80
CA SER A 195 9.85 6.11 9.21
C SER A 195 10.94 5.03 9.30
N GLY A 196 12.22 5.40 9.31
CA GLY A 196 13.33 4.46 9.54
C GLY A 196 13.35 3.94 10.98
N ASP A 197 13.13 4.83 11.95
CA ASP A 197 13.03 4.49 13.37
C ASP A 197 11.79 3.62 13.64
N ASP A 198 10.66 3.94 13.00
CA ASP A 198 9.44 3.16 13.11
C ASP A 198 9.61 1.75 12.54
N LEU A 199 10.30 1.58 11.40
CA LEU A 199 10.61 0.25 10.87
C LEU A 199 11.45 -0.57 11.86
N GLU A 200 12.41 0.06 12.54
CA GLU A 200 13.23 -0.62 13.55
C GLU A 200 12.40 -1.00 14.79
N ARG A 201 11.54 -0.07 15.26
CA ARG A 201 10.60 -0.33 16.36
C ARG A 201 9.67 -1.50 16.02
N ILE A 202 9.03 -1.49 14.85
CA ILE A 202 8.14 -2.56 14.39
C ILE A 202 8.91 -3.89 14.30
N THR A 203 10.15 -3.86 13.78
CA THR A 203 11.00 -5.07 13.72
C THR A 203 11.19 -5.67 15.11
N ARG A 204 11.57 -4.85 16.09
CA ARG A 204 11.79 -5.28 17.48
C ARG A 204 10.50 -5.84 18.09
N THR A 205 9.38 -5.15 17.91
CA THR A 205 8.08 -5.61 18.40
C THR A 205 7.68 -6.95 17.79
N LEU A 206 7.81 -7.13 16.48
CA LEU A 206 7.44 -8.38 15.81
C LEU A 206 8.33 -9.56 16.25
N THR A 207 9.64 -9.32 16.47
CA THR A 207 10.54 -10.33 17.05
C THR A 207 10.07 -10.76 18.44
N THR A 208 9.80 -9.80 19.33
CA THR A 208 9.30 -10.10 20.68
C THR A 208 7.94 -10.79 20.66
N LEU A 209 7.02 -10.39 19.77
CA LEU A 209 5.73 -11.06 19.62
C LEU A 209 5.91 -12.51 19.15
N ARG A 210 6.83 -12.78 18.22
CA ARG A 210 7.15 -14.14 17.77
C ARG A 210 7.66 -15.01 18.91
N GLU A 211 8.65 -14.52 19.65
CA GLU A 211 9.22 -15.24 20.79
C GLU A 211 8.15 -15.56 21.84
N ARG A 212 7.33 -14.57 22.20
CA ARG A 212 6.28 -14.73 23.22
C ARG A 212 5.14 -15.65 22.78
N VAL A 213 4.74 -15.64 21.50
CA VAL A 213 3.70 -16.57 21.02
C VAL A 213 4.19 -18.01 21.05
N VAL A 214 5.46 -18.24 20.72
CA VAL A 214 6.04 -19.60 20.75
C VAL A 214 6.13 -20.12 22.19
N SER A 215 6.53 -19.28 23.15
CA SER A 215 6.75 -19.71 24.54
C SER A 215 5.54 -19.55 25.47
N ASP A 216 4.59 -18.67 25.16
CA ASP A 216 3.41 -18.36 25.98
C ASP A 216 2.15 -18.04 25.14
N PRO A 217 1.61 -19.02 24.38
CA PRO A 217 0.42 -18.83 23.54
C PRO A 217 -0.83 -18.39 24.32
N LEU A 218 -1.05 -18.88 25.54
CA LEU A 218 -2.27 -18.57 26.32
C LEU A 218 -2.37 -17.10 26.72
N ALA A 219 -1.24 -16.38 26.80
CA ALA A 219 -1.25 -14.93 27.01
C ALA A 219 -1.95 -14.17 25.87
N TYR A 220 -2.10 -14.80 24.70
CA TYR A 220 -2.79 -14.26 23.53
C TYR A 220 -4.15 -14.90 23.31
N TRP A 221 -4.80 -15.41 24.36
CA TRP A 221 -6.17 -15.94 24.26
C TRP A 221 -7.18 -15.02 24.92
N VAL A 222 -8.30 -14.78 24.22
CA VAL A 222 -9.47 -14.07 24.75
C VAL A 222 -10.64 -15.05 24.87
N PRO A 223 -11.03 -15.43 26.10
CA PRO A 223 -12.19 -16.27 26.33
C PRO A 223 -13.48 -15.62 25.83
N ALA A 224 -14.39 -16.41 25.25
CA ALA A 224 -15.72 -15.95 24.87
C ALA A 224 -16.62 -15.86 26.11
N GLN A 225 -17.24 -14.69 26.34
CA GLN A 225 -18.16 -14.52 27.46
C GLN A 225 -19.40 -15.41 27.26
N GLY A 226 -19.70 -16.25 28.27
CA GLY A 226 -20.91 -17.08 28.29
C GLY A 226 -20.83 -18.42 27.56
N SER A 227 -19.67 -18.80 27.02
CA SER A 227 -19.46 -20.16 26.50
C SER A 227 -18.83 -21.06 27.57
N SER A 228 -19.46 -22.20 27.82
CA SER A 228 -18.88 -23.29 28.62
C SER A 228 -18.21 -24.37 27.77
N ALA A 229 -18.18 -24.19 26.44
CA ALA A 229 -17.56 -25.15 25.52
C ALA A 229 -16.03 -25.05 25.62
N PRO A 230 -15.30 -26.19 25.65
CA PRO A 230 -13.83 -26.20 25.57
C PRO A 230 -13.35 -25.45 24.33
N GLY A 231 -12.35 -24.58 24.49
CA GLY A 231 -11.85 -23.72 23.42
C GLY A 231 -12.80 -22.58 23.05
N GLY A 232 -13.76 -22.24 23.90
CA GLY A 232 -14.68 -21.13 23.71
C GLY A 232 -13.96 -19.78 23.81
N GLY A 233 -13.45 -19.26 22.69
CA GLY A 233 -12.72 -17.99 22.63
C GLY A 233 -12.07 -17.73 21.28
N ARG A 234 -11.13 -16.79 21.25
CA ARG A 234 -10.35 -16.46 20.05
C ARG A 234 -8.96 -15.97 20.41
N PRO A 235 -7.97 -16.13 19.50
CA PRO A 235 -6.67 -15.48 19.64
C PRO A 235 -6.80 -13.95 19.65
N ASP A 236 -6.03 -13.29 20.52
CA ASP A 236 -5.88 -11.85 20.56
C ASP A 236 -4.97 -11.37 19.41
N THR A 237 -5.58 -10.72 18.43
CA THR A 237 -4.86 -10.14 17.29
C THR A 237 -4.54 -8.66 17.45
N THR A 238 -4.93 -8.01 18.56
CA THR A 238 -4.92 -6.54 18.68
C THR A 238 -3.52 -5.93 18.51
N ALA A 239 -2.49 -6.56 19.08
CA ALA A 239 -1.10 -6.12 18.91
C ALA A 239 -0.64 -6.24 17.45
N TYR A 240 -1.02 -7.33 16.77
CA TYR A 240 -0.70 -7.56 15.35
C TYR A 240 -1.41 -6.58 14.44
N ASP A 241 -2.69 -6.31 14.71
CA ASP A 241 -3.47 -5.31 13.98
C ASP A 241 -2.86 -3.91 14.14
N ARG A 242 -2.35 -3.58 15.32
CA ARG A 242 -1.65 -2.31 15.57
C ARG A 242 -0.36 -2.20 14.77
N GLU A 243 0.50 -3.21 14.82
CA GLU A 243 1.77 -3.17 14.08
C GLU A 243 1.54 -3.25 12.55
N ALA A 244 0.50 -3.95 12.10
CA ALA A 244 0.10 -3.96 10.68
C ALA A 244 -0.31 -2.57 10.20
N ARG A 245 -1.11 -1.84 10.98
CA ARG A 245 -1.49 -0.45 10.67
C ARG A 245 -0.28 0.47 10.69
N ALA A 246 0.57 0.37 11.71
CA ALA A 246 1.79 1.17 11.80
C ALA A 246 2.73 0.93 10.59
N LEU A 247 2.87 -0.32 10.15
CA LEU A 247 3.65 -0.66 8.96
C LEU A 247 3.04 -0.07 7.68
N GLU A 248 1.72 -0.12 7.55
CA GLU A 248 1.00 0.48 6.43
C GLU A 248 1.16 2.01 6.40
N ASP A 249 1.06 2.67 7.57
CA ASP A 249 1.26 4.11 7.69
C ASP A 249 2.69 4.49 7.26
N VAL A 250 3.70 3.75 7.74
CA VAL A 250 5.09 3.89 7.32
C VAL A 250 5.27 3.69 5.80
N ARG A 251 4.59 2.71 5.21
CA ARG A 251 4.64 2.47 3.77
C ARG A 251 4.09 3.68 3.00
N ARG A 252 2.97 4.25 3.43
CA ARG A 252 2.40 5.45 2.79
C ARG A 252 3.35 6.65 2.87
N GLU A 253 4.03 6.84 3.99
CA GLU A 253 5.05 7.89 4.13
C GLU A 253 6.23 7.69 3.16
N ILE A 254 6.72 6.44 3.04
CA ILE A 254 7.79 6.10 2.08
C ILE A 254 7.33 6.34 0.63
N ASP A 255 6.10 5.96 0.29
CA ASP A 255 5.52 6.19 -1.04
C ASP A 255 5.32 7.68 -1.34
N ALA A 256 4.98 8.50 -0.34
CA ALA A 256 4.92 9.95 -0.47
C ALA A 256 6.31 10.53 -0.78
N VAL A 257 7.35 10.09 -0.07
CA VAL A 257 8.75 10.49 -0.34
C VAL A 257 9.16 10.09 -1.76
N LEU A 258 8.82 8.88 -2.21
CA LEU A 258 9.06 8.42 -3.59
C LEU A 258 8.41 9.34 -4.61
N THR A 259 7.15 9.69 -4.40
CA THR A 259 6.37 10.52 -5.31
C THR A 259 7.02 11.91 -5.44
N VAL A 260 7.40 12.53 -4.32
CA VAL A 260 8.09 13.84 -4.31
C VAL A 260 9.42 13.77 -5.06
N ARG A 261 10.19 12.69 -4.86
CA ARG A 261 11.47 12.50 -5.57
C ARG A 261 11.28 12.39 -7.08
N GLN A 262 10.31 11.59 -7.51
CA GLN A 262 10.02 11.37 -8.93
C GLN A 262 9.50 12.65 -9.60
N ASP A 263 8.64 13.41 -8.93
CA ASP A 263 8.15 14.69 -9.43
C ASP A 263 9.31 15.70 -9.61
N ALA A 264 10.16 15.85 -8.60
CA ALA A 264 11.31 16.75 -8.67
C ALA A 264 12.27 16.37 -9.82
N GLU A 265 12.47 15.07 -10.06
CA GLU A 265 13.28 14.59 -11.18
C GLU A 265 12.64 14.90 -12.54
N ALA A 266 11.33 14.67 -12.68
CA ALA A 266 10.59 15.01 -13.89
C ALA A 266 10.62 16.53 -14.16
N ARG A 267 10.46 17.36 -13.13
CA ARG A 267 10.56 18.83 -13.21
C ARG A 267 11.94 19.28 -13.69
N LEU A 268 13.02 18.73 -13.12
CA LEU A 268 14.39 19.04 -13.55
C LEU A 268 14.67 18.67 -15.01
N VAL A 269 14.14 17.53 -15.48
CA VAL A 269 14.26 17.14 -16.90
C VAL A 269 13.52 18.13 -17.79
N ARG A 270 12.27 18.49 -17.46
CA ARG A 270 11.50 19.48 -18.21
C ARG A 270 12.19 20.85 -18.26
N LEU A 271 12.72 21.32 -17.13
CA LEU A 271 13.47 22.57 -17.05
C LEU A 271 14.72 22.55 -17.94
N ARG A 272 15.48 21.45 -17.94
CA ARG A 272 16.65 21.28 -18.82
C ARG A 272 16.26 21.39 -20.28
N ASP A 273 15.18 20.72 -20.68
CA ASP A 273 14.69 20.75 -22.05
C ASP A 273 14.22 22.15 -22.47
N LEU A 274 13.55 22.86 -21.56
CA LEU A 274 13.06 24.21 -21.79
C LEU A 274 14.22 25.19 -21.99
N LEU A 275 15.20 25.21 -21.08
CA LEU A 275 16.40 26.05 -21.21
C LEU A 275 17.21 25.70 -22.47
N SER A 276 17.29 24.42 -22.83
CA SER A 276 17.96 23.99 -24.08
C SER A 276 17.21 24.46 -25.34
N ARG A 277 15.88 24.61 -25.30
CA ARG A 277 15.09 25.22 -26.37
C ARG A 277 15.31 26.73 -26.44
N ALA A 278 15.38 27.39 -25.28
CA ALA A 278 15.66 28.83 -25.23
C ALA A 278 17.03 29.16 -25.82
N ASP A 279 18.08 28.43 -25.43
CA ASP A 279 19.44 28.65 -25.96
C ASP A 279 19.53 28.40 -27.47
N ARG A 280 18.89 27.35 -27.99
CA ARG A 280 18.79 27.12 -29.45
C ARG A 280 18.08 28.27 -30.16
N THR A 281 16.98 28.77 -29.60
CA THR A 281 16.24 29.90 -30.17
C THR A 281 17.08 31.18 -30.17
N LEU A 282 17.86 31.43 -29.11
CA LEU A 282 18.81 32.55 -29.07
C LEU A 282 19.95 32.38 -30.08
N ALA A 283 20.45 31.16 -30.28
CA ALA A 283 21.48 30.88 -31.29
C ALA A 283 20.96 31.12 -32.72
N GLU A 284 19.73 30.69 -32.99
CA GLU A 284 19.02 30.99 -34.25
C GLU A 284 18.85 32.50 -34.44
N ALA A 285 18.42 33.22 -33.40
CA ALA A 285 18.30 34.68 -33.45
C ALA A 285 19.65 35.37 -33.71
N ARG A 286 20.75 34.90 -33.12
CA ARG A 286 22.10 35.40 -33.39
C ARG A 286 22.53 35.18 -34.85
N SER A 287 22.25 33.99 -35.39
CA SER A 287 22.53 33.68 -36.80
C SER A 287 21.70 34.55 -37.75
N ALA A 288 20.40 34.67 -37.49
CA ALA A 288 19.49 35.50 -38.26
C ALA A 288 19.90 36.98 -38.23
N ARG A 289 20.41 37.47 -37.09
CA ARG A 289 20.92 38.84 -36.96
C ARG A 289 22.10 39.08 -37.89
N GLY A 290 23.04 38.15 -37.95
CA GLY A 290 24.17 38.21 -38.89
C GLY A 290 23.69 38.28 -40.35
N GLU A 291 22.68 37.48 -40.70
CA GLU A 291 22.08 37.48 -42.04
C GLU A 291 21.37 38.81 -42.37
N VAL A 292 20.58 39.35 -41.43
CA VAL A 292 19.85 40.61 -41.62
C VAL A 292 20.84 41.77 -41.82
N LEU A 293 21.87 41.87 -40.97
CA LEU A 293 22.90 42.90 -41.07
C LEU A 293 23.70 42.81 -42.39
N ALA A 294 23.86 41.60 -42.95
CA ALA A 294 24.49 41.43 -44.26
C ALA A 294 23.58 41.81 -45.44
N LYS A 295 22.26 41.60 -45.31
CA LYS A 295 21.29 41.76 -46.41
C LYS A 295 20.54 43.08 -46.42
N ILE A 296 20.44 43.78 -45.29
CA ILE A 296 19.63 44.99 -45.12
C ILE A 296 20.53 46.15 -44.70
N ALA A 297 20.51 47.23 -45.50
CA ALA A 297 21.22 48.45 -45.19
C ALA A 297 20.52 49.22 -44.07
N ALA A 298 21.29 49.89 -43.21
CA ALA A 298 20.80 50.83 -42.20
C ALA A 298 19.68 50.31 -41.26
N SER A 299 19.61 48.99 -41.03
CA SER A 299 18.68 48.40 -40.07
C SER A 299 19.30 48.34 -38.67
N GLU A 300 18.66 49.02 -37.72
CA GLU A 300 18.96 48.86 -36.30
C GLU A 300 18.37 47.54 -35.79
N VAL A 301 19.11 46.45 -35.97
CA VAL A 301 18.71 45.12 -35.48
C VAL A 301 19.10 44.98 -34.01
N PRO A 302 18.14 44.71 -33.09
CA PRO A 302 18.43 44.58 -31.66
C PRO A 302 19.54 43.58 -31.36
N ALA A 303 20.31 43.85 -30.30
CA ALA A 303 21.29 42.89 -29.81
C ALA A 303 20.58 41.68 -29.19
N VAL A 304 21.01 40.48 -29.58
CA VAL A 304 20.53 39.23 -29.00
C VAL A 304 21.44 38.85 -27.84
N SER A 305 20.85 38.57 -26.67
CA SER A 305 21.57 38.12 -25.48
C SER A 305 22.31 36.80 -25.71
N GLY A 306 23.33 36.58 -24.89
CA GLY A 306 24.05 35.31 -24.82
C GLY A 306 23.21 34.19 -24.19
N PRO A 307 23.75 32.95 -24.10
CA PRO A 307 23.09 31.85 -23.41
C PRO A 307 22.73 32.23 -21.96
N PRO A 308 21.61 31.72 -21.42
CA PRO A 308 21.17 32.03 -20.06
C PRO A 308 21.99 31.26 -19.00
N THR A 309 23.27 31.59 -18.86
CA THR A 309 24.25 30.88 -18.00
C THR A 309 23.81 30.85 -16.53
N VAL A 310 23.28 31.96 -16.02
CA VAL A 310 22.79 32.04 -14.62
C VAL A 310 21.67 31.03 -14.36
N LEU A 311 20.75 30.83 -15.31
CA LEU A 311 19.68 29.83 -15.17
C LEU A 311 20.22 28.40 -15.25
N GLN A 312 21.26 28.17 -16.06
CA GLN A 312 21.94 26.86 -16.14
C GLN A 312 22.67 26.53 -14.82
N GLU A 313 23.33 27.51 -14.20
CA GLU A 313 23.99 27.37 -12.90
C GLU A 313 22.97 27.11 -11.78
N GLN A 314 21.84 27.82 -11.79
CA GLN A 314 20.74 27.58 -10.85
C GLN A 314 20.12 26.19 -11.05
N LEU A 315 19.96 25.73 -12.30
CA LEU A 315 19.51 24.36 -12.59
C LEU A 315 20.50 23.30 -12.08
N ALA A 316 21.81 23.55 -12.19
CA ALA A 316 22.84 22.67 -11.63
C ALA A 316 22.76 22.63 -10.10
N THR A 317 22.60 23.79 -9.46
CA THR A 317 22.36 23.90 -8.01
C THR A 317 21.11 23.12 -7.58
N ALA A 318 20.02 23.23 -8.32
CA ALA A 318 18.80 22.46 -8.04
C ALA A 318 19.04 20.94 -8.15
N ALA A 319 19.82 20.50 -9.14
CA ALA A 319 20.19 19.09 -9.27
C ALA A 319 21.06 18.61 -8.08
N GLU A 320 21.90 19.47 -7.51
CA GLU A 320 22.69 19.17 -6.30
C GLU A 320 21.81 19.08 -5.04
N TYR A 321 20.86 20.00 -4.86
CA TYR A 321 19.90 19.92 -3.76
C TYR A 321 19.08 18.63 -3.81
N ARG A 322 18.66 18.19 -5.01
CA ARG A 322 18.02 16.89 -5.18
C ARG A 322 18.93 15.73 -4.77
N ARG A 323 20.21 15.75 -5.18
CA ARG A 323 21.17 14.67 -4.86
C ARG A 323 21.39 14.54 -3.34
N HIS A 324 21.38 15.65 -2.61
CA HIS A 324 21.56 15.68 -1.15
C HIS A 324 20.24 15.71 -0.37
N ALA A 325 19.10 15.44 -1.02
CA ALA A 325 17.77 15.41 -0.40
C ALA A 325 17.39 16.71 0.36
N GLN A 326 17.85 17.88 -0.09
CA GLN A 326 17.55 19.19 0.51
C GLN A 326 16.21 19.75 -0.01
N TRP A 327 15.11 19.05 0.28
CA TRP A 327 13.78 19.33 -0.28
C TRP A 327 13.26 20.74 0.00
N HIS A 328 13.50 21.26 1.21
CA HIS A 328 13.08 22.61 1.63
C HIS A 328 13.70 23.73 0.81
N ARG A 329 14.91 23.52 0.28
CA ARG A 329 15.58 24.47 -0.63
C ARG A 329 15.23 24.20 -2.08
N LEU A 330 14.97 22.95 -2.43
CA LEU A 330 14.67 22.54 -3.79
C LEU A 330 13.32 23.07 -4.28
N SER A 331 12.25 22.94 -3.48
CA SER A 331 10.90 23.35 -3.91
C SER A 331 10.81 24.81 -4.36
N PRO A 332 11.20 25.80 -3.54
CA PRO A 332 11.11 27.21 -3.95
C PRO A 332 12.06 27.54 -5.10
N LEU A 333 13.21 26.86 -5.19
CA LEU A 333 14.13 27.05 -6.31
C LEU A 333 13.56 26.51 -7.62
N LEU A 334 12.89 25.35 -7.61
CA LEU A 334 12.25 24.79 -8.81
C LEU A 334 11.10 25.66 -9.29
N GLU A 335 10.25 26.14 -8.39
CA GLU A 335 9.14 27.05 -8.74
C GLU A 335 9.65 28.33 -9.41
N ALA A 336 10.65 28.98 -8.79
CA ALA A 336 11.26 30.19 -9.36
C ALA A 336 12.01 29.92 -10.67
N LEU A 337 12.59 28.73 -10.84
CA LEU A 337 13.27 28.34 -12.08
C LEU A 337 12.29 28.07 -13.22
N GLU A 338 11.13 27.49 -12.94
CA GLU A 338 10.09 27.22 -13.94
C GLU A 338 9.58 28.52 -14.57
N GLU A 339 9.18 29.48 -13.74
CA GLU A 339 8.76 30.81 -14.21
C GLU A 339 9.85 31.50 -15.04
N LYS A 340 11.09 31.56 -14.51
CA LYS A 340 12.21 32.22 -15.20
C LYS A 340 12.59 31.54 -16.51
N ALA A 341 12.50 30.20 -16.58
CA ALA A 341 12.83 29.46 -17.78
C ALA A 341 11.78 29.70 -18.88
N GLU A 342 10.49 29.74 -18.52
CA GLU A 342 9.40 30.10 -19.42
C GLU A 342 9.56 31.51 -19.98
N ASP A 343 9.84 32.48 -19.10
CA ASP A 343 10.12 33.87 -19.47
C ASP A 343 11.31 33.99 -20.42
N GLU A 344 12.39 33.24 -20.18
CA GLU A 344 13.56 33.24 -21.04
C GLU A 344 13.25 32.65 -22.44
N LEU A 345 12.44 31.60 -22.51
CA LEU A 345 12.01 31.05 -23.79
C LEU A 345 11.12 32.02 -24.56
N LEU A 346 10.23 32.73 -23.87
CA LEU A 346 9.41 33.79 -24.49
C LEU A 346 10.30 34.92 -25.03
N ARG A 347 11.20 35.43 -24.19
CA ARG A 347 12.20 36.46 -24.56
C ARG A 347 13.06 36.04 -25.76
N ALA A 348 13.47 34.78 -25.82
CA ALA A 348 14.24 34.25 -26.93
C ALA A 348 13.45 34.25 -28.24
N ARG A 349 12.16 33.86 -28.20
CA ARG A 349 11.26 33.88 -29.36
C ARG A 349 10.95 35.29 -29.84
N GLU A 350 10.72 36.22 -28.90
CA GLU A 350 10.54 37.63 -29.20
C GLU A 350 11.78 38.22 -29.86
N SER A 351 12.97 37.88 -29.36
CA SER A 351 14.25 38.28 -29.94
C SER A 351 14.42 37.76 -31.37
N LEU A 352 14.13 36.48 -31.62
CA LEU A 352 14.16 35.91 -32.98
C LEU A 352 13.19 36.62 -33.92
N THR A 353 11.98 36.91 -33.46
CA THR A 353 10.94 37.61 -34.24
C THR A 353 11.39 39.04 -34.58
N ALA A 354 11.89 39.79 -33.58
CA ALA A 354 12.38 41.14 -33.77
C ALA A 354 13.55 41.21 -34.75
N VAL A 355 14.48 40.25 -34.66
CA VAL A 355 15.64 40.16 -35.55
C VAL A 355 15.23 39.83 -36.99
N THR A 356 14.27 38.93 -37.18
CA THR A 356 13.87 38.46 -38.52
C THR A 356 12.87 39.39 -39.22
N ALA A 357 12.23 40.32 -38.50
CA ALA A 357 11.24 41.25 -39.03
C ALA A 357 11.69 42.03 -40.28
N PRO A 358 12.91 42.58 -40.38
CA PRO A 358 13.34 43.31 -41.59
C PRO A 358 13.41 42.42 -42.84
N LEU A 359 13.81 41.15 -42.70
CA LEU A 359 13.81 40.19 -43.81
C LEU A 359 12.38 39.80 -44.21
N ALA A 360 11.47 39.69 -43.24
CA ALA A 360 10.06 39.45 -43.51
C ALA A 360 9.43 40.60 -44.30
N ILE A 361 9.68 41.86 -43.89
CA ILE A 361 9.23 43.07 -44.62
C ILE A 361 9.78 43.06 -46.05
N ARG A 362 11.06 42.73 -46.24
CA ARG A 362 11.66 42.61 -47.57
C ARG A 362 10.93 41.57 -48.44
N ALA A 363 10.61 40.40 -47.88
CA ALA A 363 9.90 39.35 -48.59
C ALA A 363 8.46 39.77 -48.94
N GLU A 364 7.78 40.46 -48.03
CA GLU A 364 6.45 41.02 -48.27
C GLU A 364 6.45 42.05 -49.40
N LEU A 365 7.39 43.01 -49.39
CA LEU A 365 7.53 44.02 -50.45
C LEU A 365 7.78 43.39 -51.83
N ARG A 366 8.57 42.32 -51.90
CA ARG A 366 8.76 41.53 -53.13
C ARG A 366 7.46 40.91 -53.60
N GLY A 367 6.75 40.22 -52.70
CA GLY A 367 5.45 39.61 -53.02
C GLY A 367 4.41 40.64 -53.47
N ARG A 368 4.36 41.81 -52.81
CA ARG A 368 3.50 42.93 -53.20
C ARG A 368 3.85 43.45 -54.59
N LEU A 369 5.13 43.66 -54.88
CA LEU A 369 5.57 44.13 -56.21
C LEU A 369 5.17 43.13 -57.31
N ASP A 370 5.40 41.84 -57.08
CA ASP A 370 5.04 40.78 -58.04
C ASP A 370 3.52 40.67 -58.24
N ALA A 371 2.72 40.82 -57.18
CA ALA A 371 1.27 40.83 -57.27
C ALA A 371 0.74 42.02 -58.11
N TYR A 372 1.29 43.22 -57.92
CA TYR A 372 0.91 44.38 -58.73
C TYR A 372 1.36 44.25 -60.19
N LYS A 373 2.55 43.67 -60.44
CA LYS A 373 2.97 43.32 -61.81
C LYS A 373 1.98 42.39 -62.51
N ALA A 374 1.55 41.33 -61.82
CA ALA A 374 0.54 40.42 -62.36
C ALA A 374 -0.78 41.14 -62.63
N LYS A 375 -1.20 42.05 -61.74
CA LYS A 375 -2.41 42.87 -61.94
C LYS A 375 -2.32 43.76 -63.17
N VAL A 376 -1.23 44.52 -63.32
CA VAL A 376 -0.97 45.38 -64.50
C VAL A 376 -0.99 44.56 -65.79
N ALA A 377 -0.36 43.37 -65.79
CA ALA A 377 -0.34 42.49 -66.95
C ALA A 377 -1.72 41.98 -67.35
N ARG A 378 -2.59 41.64 -66.39
CA ARG A 378 -3.98 41.22 -66.67
C ARG A 378 -4.83 42.30 -67.34
N HIS A 379 -4.48 43.57 -67.15
CA HIS A 379 -5.17 44.71 -67.76
C HIS A 379 -4.50 45.19 -69.06
N GLY A 380 -3.51 44.46 -69.60
CA GLY A 380 -2.87 44.78 -70.88
C GLY A 380 -1.89 45.95 -70.83
N LEU A 381 -1.53 46.44 -69.64
CA LEU A 381 -0.64 47.59 -69.45
C LEU A 381 0.81 47.18 -69.14
N ALA A 382 1.18 45.93 -69.42
CA ALA A 382 2.51 45.39 -69.08
C ALA A 382 3.67 46.06 -69.83
N GLU A 383 3.41 46.58 -71.03
CA GLU A 383 4.42 47.20 -71.90
C GLU A 383 4.50 48.71 -71.75
N ASP A 384 3.73 49.31 -70.83
CA ASP A 384 3.80 50.74 -70.57
C ASP A 384 5.22 51.13 -70.10
N PRO A 385 5.95 51.97 -70.85
CA PRO A 385 7.36 52.28 -70.54
C PRO A 385 7.57 52.88 -69.14
N PHE A 386 6.58 53.65 -68.66
CA PHE A 386 6.65 54.30 -67.36
C PHE A 386 6.47 53.29 -66.22
N LEU A 387 5.54 52.33 -66.36
CA LEU A 387 5.37 51.25 -65.39
C LEU A 387 6.57 50.30 -65.37
N VAL A 388 7.16 49.99 -66.53
CA VAL A 388 8.37 49.16 -66.63
C VAL A 388 9.53 49.82 -65.90
N GLU A 389 9.78 51.12 -66.13
CA GLU A 389 10.86 51.86 -65.45
C GLU A 389 10.69 51.84 -63.92
N ARG A 390 9.47 52.10 -63.45
CA ARG A 390 9.15 52.11 -62.01
C ARG A 390 9.24 50.73 -61.38
N TYR A 391 8.80 49.68 -62.09
CA TYR A 391 8.98 48.29 -61.67
C TYR A 391 10.46 47.93 -61.56
N ASP A 392 11.26 48.27 -62.57
CA ASP A 392 12.69 47.95 -62.58
C ASP A 392 13.45 48.72 -61.50
N ALA A 393 13.06 49.96 -61.21
CA ALA A 393 13.60 50.72 -60.08
C ALA A 393 13.32 50.02 -58.75
N ALA A 394 12.07 49.62 -58.48
CA ALA A 394 11.71 48.89 -57.26
C ALA A 394 12.40 47.51 -57.18
N ARG A 395 12.48 46.78 -58.30
CA ARG A 395 13.15 45.48 -58.38
C ARG A 395 14.66 45.59 -58.11
N ARG A 396 15.36 46.59 -58.67
CA ARG A 396 16.78 46.81 -58.40
C ARG A 396 17.04 47.01 -56.90
N MET A 397 16.21 47.80 -56.22
CA MET A 397 16.34 48.04 -54.78
C MET A 397 16.04 46.77 -53.96
N LEU A 398 14.96 46.04 -54.26
CA LEU A 398 14.56 44.86 -53.48
C LEU A 398 15.48 43.64 -53.68
N TRP A 399 16.19 43.53 -54.79
CA TRP A 399 17.11 42.41 -55.07
C TRP A 399 18.60 42.76 -54.87
N SER A 400 18.95 43.98 -54.45
CA SER A 400 20.32 44.33 -54.06
C SER A 400 20.68 43.78 -52.67
N ALA A 401 21.97 43.64 -52.39
CA ALA A 401 22.47 43.37 -51.04
C ALA A 401 23.68 44.29 -50.80
N PRO A 402 23.64 45.19 -49.79
CA PRO A 402 22.55 45.40 -48.83
C PRO A 402 21.37 46.23 -49.41
N CYS A 403 20.14 45.92 -48.96
CA CYS A 403 18.90 46.57 -49.40
C CYS A 403 18.46 47.64 -48.37
N ASP A 404 18.28 48.89 -48.78
CA ASP A 404 17.64 49.91 -47.95
C ASP A 404 16.11 49.72 -48.01
N LEU A 405 15.52 49.27 -46.90
CA LEU A 405 14.10 48.95 -46.84
C LEU A 405 13.20 50.18 -47.02
N ARG A 406 13.62 51.34 -46.50
CA ARG A 406 12.81 52.57 -46.60
C ARG A 406 12.73 53.04 -48.04
N VAL A 407 13.87 53.03 -48.73
CA VAL A 407 13.95 53.40 -50.15
C VAL A 407 13.21 52.38 -51.03
N ALA A 408 13.35 51.09 -50.71
CA ALA A 408 12.66 50.02 -51.44
C ALA A 408 11.13 50.10 -51.28
N GLU A 409 10.64 50.36 -50.07
CA GLU A 409 9.20 50.54 -49.79
C GLU A 409 8.61 51.71 -50.59
N ASP A 410 9.27 52.87 -50.55
CA ASP A 410 8.85 54.06 -51.31
C ASP A 410 8.88 53.81 -52.84
N ALA A 411 9.85 53.05 -53.34
CA ALA A 411 9.88 52.64 -54.75
C ALA A 411 8.70 51.72 -55.11
N VAL A 412 8.32 50.78 -54.24
CA VAL A 412 7.14 49.92 -54.43
C VAL A 412 5.85 50.75 -54.37
N LEU A 413 5.72 51.68 -53.42
CA LEU A 413 4.56 52.58 -53.32
C LEU A 413 4.39 53.44 -54.57
N ARG A 414 5.48 54.01 -55.10
CA ARG A 414 5.45 54.76 -56.37
C ARG A 414 4.96 53.93 -57.54
N TYR A 415 5.37 52.66 -57.63
CA TYR A 415 4.88 51.75 -58.65
C TYR A 415 3.39 51.41 -58.45
N GLN A 416 2.96 51.21 -57.20
CA GLN A 416 1.56 50.95 -56.85
C GLN A 416 0.66 52.13 -57.22
N HIS A 417 1.06 53.37 -56.91
CA HIS A 417 0.32 54.57 -57.30
C HIS A 417 0.24 54.72 -58.82
N ALA A 418 1.38 54.58 -59.53
CA ALA A 418 1.39 54.65 -60.99
C ALA A 418 0.48 53.59 -61.63
N ALA A 419 0.48 52.37 -61.10
CA ALA A 419 -0.41 51.31 -61.54
C ALA A 419 -1.88 51.64 -61.23
N ALA A 420 -2.18 52.20 -60.04
CA ALA A 420 -3.54 52.56 -59.65
C ALA A 420 -4.10 53.72 -60.48
N ASP A 421 -3.28 54.72 -60.79
CA ASP A 421 -3.67 55.89 -61.61
C ASP A 421 -4.03 55.46 -63.04
N LEU A 422 -3.28 54.53 -63.63
CA LEU A 422 -3.55 53.99 -64.97
C LEU A 422 -4.70 52.98 -65.01
N LEU A 423 -4.96 52.29 -63.89
CA LEU A 423 -6.10 51.37 -63.74
C LEU A 423 -7.40 52.08 -63.35
N SER A 424 -7.34 53.34 -62.92
CA SER A 424 -8.51 54.14 -62.57
C SER A 424 -9.16 54.70 -63.84
N PRO A 425 -10.50 54.59 -64.00
CA PRO A 425 -11.18 55.11 -65.18
C PRO A 425 -11.08 56.65 -65.21
N ARG A 426 -10.52 57.21 -66.29
CA ARG A 426 -10.57 58.66 -66.56
C ARG A 426 -12.03 59.11 -66.64
N VAL A 427 -12.48 59.91 -65.66
CA VAL A 427 -13.72 60.70 -65.78
C VAL A 427 -13.43 61.83 -66.78
N PRO A 428 -14.20 61.99 -67.88
CA PRO A 428 -13.96 63.08 -68.83
C PRO A 428 -14.33 64.42 -68.20
N GLU A 429 -13.42 65.40 -68.27
CA GLU A 429 -13.69 66.81 -67.98
C GLU A 429 -14.80 67.34 -68.90
N GLN A 430 -15.89 67.84 -68.32
CA GLN A 430 -16.89 68.63 -69.05
C GLN A 430 -16.33 70.04 -69.27
N GLY A 431 -15.99 70.36 -70.51
CA GLY A 431 -15.67 71.72 -70.93
C GLY A 431 -16.89 72.64 -70.81
N GLY A 432 -16.70 73.81 -70.19
CA GLY A 432 -17.54 74.98 -70.45
C GLY A 432 -16.79 76.01 -71.29
N PRO A 433 -17.38 77.14 -71.70
CA PRO A 433 -18.81 77.50 -71.78
C PRO A 433 -19.21 78.00 -73.19
N THR A 434 -20.50 78.08 -73.53
CA THR A 434 -20.98 78.97 -74.61
C THR A 434 -22.21 79.77 -74.21
N ASP A 435 -21.98 81.07 -74.18
CA ASP A 435 -22.90 82.19 -74.06
C ASP A 435 -23.89 82.23 -75.24
N ARG A 436 -25.21 82.30 -74.96
CA ARG A 436 -26.20 82.87 -75.87
C ARG A 436 -27.26 83.65 -75.10
N ARG A 437 -27.18 84.98 -75.28
CA ARG A 437 -28.16 86.04 -75.00
C ARG A 437 -29.59 85.69 -75.44
N GLY A 438 -30.56 86.23 -74.69
CA GLY A 438 -32.02 86.06 -74.82
C GLY A 438 -32.67 86.73 -76.05
N PRO A 439 -34.01 86.99 -76.01
CA PRO A 439 -34.53 88.07 -75.18
C PRO A 439 -35.90 87.82 -74.50
N GLN A 440 -36.26 88.85 -73.71
CA GLN A 440 -37.43 89.08 -72.87
C GLN A 440 -38.80 88.98 -73.57
N ALA A 441 -39.80 88.55 -72.79
CA ALA A 441 -41.03 89.30 -72.51
C ALA A 441 -41.52 88.94 -71.10
#